data_AF-A0A1E1WNB1-F1
#
_entry.id   AF-A0A1E1WNB1-F1
#
_cell.length_a   1.000
_cell.length_b   1.000
_cell.length_c   1.000
_cell.angle_alpha   90.00
_cell.angle_beta   90.00
_cell.angle_gamma   90.00
#
_symmetry.space_group_name_H-M   'P 1'
#
loop_
_entity.id
_entity.type
_entity.pdbx_description
1 polymer ?
#
loop_
_entity_poly.entity_id
_entity_poly.type
_entity_poly.pdbx_seq_one_letter_code
_entity_poly.pdbx_strand_id
1 'polypeptide(L)'
;MVSSLRDKTYEERLSLLNLTTLEQRRKRGDLIETYKILHDHYDVQQLKDIFKLSKNVNLRGHSLKLYKPLCASNPKHNFLPNRVVDSWNKLPETIISAPSVNSFKHRLDIYNRK
;
A
#
# COMPACT_ATOMS: atom_id res chain seq x y z
N MET A 1 -9.99 -21.30 14.71
CA MET A 1 -9.25 -20.62 15.80
C MET A 1 -8.40 -21.65 16.52
N VAL A 2 -7.17 -21.31 16.93
CA VAL A 2 -6.35 -22.18 17.76
C VAL A 2 -6.99 -22.27 19.14
N SER A 3 -7.33 -23.48 19.60
CA SER A 3 -8.11 -23.73 20.82
C SER A 3 -7.45 -23.16 22.08
N SER A 4 -6.11 -23.16 22.17
CA SER A 4 -5.34 -22.63 23.30
C SER A 4 -5.33 -21.11 23.41
N LEU A 5 -5.82 -20.39 22.40
CA LEU A 5 -5.83 -18.91 22.37
C LEU A 5 -7.25 -18.33 22.45
N ARG A 6 -8.26 -19.15 22.79
CA ARG A 6 -9.67 -18.78 22.76
C ARG A 6 -9.99 -17.60 23.69
N ASP A 7 -9.39 -17.59 24.87
CA ASP A 7 -9.68 -16.60 25.92
C ASP A 7 -8.76 -15.37 25.84
N LYS A 8 -7.90 -15.30 24.83
CA LYS A 8 -6.97 -14.18 24.62
C LYS A 8 -7.61 -13.05 23.83
N THR A 9 -7.27 -11.80 24.14
CA THR A 9 -7.68 -10.63 23.34
C THR A 9 -7.07 -10.69 21.93
N TYR A 10 -7.52 -9.81 21.03
CA TYR A 10 -6.96 -9.75 19.68
C TYR A 10 -5.48 -9.40 19.71
N GLU A 11 -5.11 -8.42 20.55
CA GLU A 11 -3.76 -7.90 20.73
C GLU A 11 -2.84 -8.96 21.34
N GLU A 12 -3.31 -9.70 22.35
CA GLU A 12 -2.57 -10.80 22.96
C GLU A 12 -2.30 -11.92 21.95
N ARG A 13 -3.30 -12.27 21.12
CA ARG A 13 -3.15 -13.28 20.06
C ARG A 13 -2.08 -12.87 19.04
N LEU A 14 -2.08 -11.60 18.64
CA LEU A 14 -1.06 -11.08 17.72
C LEU A 14 0.34 -11.18 18.32
N SER A 15 0.50 -10.76 19.58
CA SER A 15 1.77 -10.82 20.30
C SER A 15 2.29 -12.27 20.43
N LEU A 16 1.45 -13.18 20.93
CA LEU A 16 1.81 -14.59 21.15
C LEU A 16 2.19 -15.33 19.85
N LEU A 17 1.56 -14.97 18.74
CA LEU A 17 1.82 -15.58 17.44
C LEU A 17 2.87 -14.81 16.61
N ASN A 18 3.43 -13.73 17.15
CA ASN A 18 4.32 -12.81 16.42
C ASN A 18 3.72 -12.34 15.08
N LEU A 19 2.42 -12.03 15.08
CA LEU A 19 1.67 -11.59 13.90
C LEU A 19 1.47 -10.07 13.89
N THR A 20 1.51 -9.50 12.70
CA THR A 20 1.07 -8.11 12.46
C THR A 20 -0.46 -7.99 12.55
N THR A 21 -0.98 -6.77 12.68
CA THR A 21 -2.43 -6.55 12.59
C THR A 21 -2.95 -6.82 11.16
N LEU A 22 -4.25 -7.09 11.03
CA LEU A 22 -4.89 -7.20 9.71
C LEU A 22 -4.78 -5.90 8.93
N GLU A 23 -4.91 -4.76 9.62
CA GLU A 23 -4.79 -3.43 9.02
C GLU A 23 -3.39 -3.21 8.43
N GLN A 24 -2.33 -3.55 9.16
CA GLN A 24 -0.95 -3.47 8.68
C GLN A 24 -0.73 -4.34 7.44
N ARG A 25 -1.24 -5.57 7.44
CA ARG A 25 -1.16 -6.47 6.26
C ARG A 25 -1.89 -5.90 5.06
N ARG A 26 -3.08 -5.32 5.25
CA ARG A 26 -3.87 -4.69 4.18
C ARG A 26 -3.13 -3.49 3.59
N LYS A 27 -2.62 -2.58 4.43
CA LYS A 27 -1.83 -1.42 3.98
C LYS A 27 -0.61 -1.85 3.16
N ARG A 28 0.12 -2.87 3.63
CA ARG A 28 1.26 -3.43 2.89
C ARG A 28 0.83 -4.03 1.55
N GLY A 29 -0.25 -4.82 1.54
CA GLY A 29 -0.82 -5.41 0.33
C GLY A 29 -1.22 -4.36 -0.70
N ASP A 30 -1.91 -3.31 -0.26
CA ASP A 30 -2.36 -2.21 -1.12
C ASP A 30 -1.18 -1.49 -1.82
N LEU A 31 -0.08 -1.25 -1.09
CA LEU A 31 1.12 -0.63 -1.64
C LEU A 31 1.82 -1.53 -2.67
N ILE A 32 1.92 -2.83 -2.39
CA ILE A 32 2.49 -3.81 -3.33
C ILE A 32 1.64 -3.91 -4.59
N GLU A 33 0.31 -3.91 -4.43
CA GLU A 33 -0.61 -3.99 -5.56
C GLU A 33 -0.53 -2.74 -6.44
N THR A 34 -0.48 -1.57 -5.81
CA THR A 34 -0.27 -0.28 -6.50
C THR A 34 1.05 -0.27 -7.26
N TYR A 35 2.14 -0.77 -6.66
CA TYR A 35 3.43 -0.88 -7.34
C TYR A 35 3.33 -1.75 -8.60
N LYS A 36 2.73 -2.94 -8.47
CA LYS A 36 2.56 -3.86 -9.61
C LYS A 36 1.79 -3.24 -10.76
N ILE A 37 0.67 -2.58 -10.45
CA ILE A 37 -0.18 -1.92 -11.44
C ILE A 37 0.60 -0.83 -12.16
N LEU A 38 1.29 0.04 -11.42
CA LEU A 38 2.01 1.18 -12.00
C LEU A 38 3.28 0.79 -12.78
N HIS A 39 3.85 -0.39 -12.53
CA HIS A 39 5.08 -0.89 -13.18
C HIS A 39 4.82 -2.01 -14.22
N ASP A 40 3.61 -2.10 -14.77
CA ASP A 40 3.27 -3.06 -15.85
C ASP A 40 3.49 -4.54 -15.49
N HIS A 41 3.29 -4.92 -14.23
CA HIS A 41 3.38 -6.33 -13.82
C HIS A 41 2.13 -7.16 -14.18
N TYR A 42 1.22 -6.59 -14.97
CA TYR A 42 -0.02 -7.22 -15.43
C TYR A 42 -0.18 -7.01 -16.94
N ASP A 43 -0.73 -8.02 -17.63
CA ASP A 43 -0.96 -7.97 -19.08
C ASP A 43 -2.12 -7.04 -19.49
N VAL A 44 -2.82 -6.45 -18.52
CA VAL A 44 -3.95 -5.52 -18.74
C VAL A 44 -3.45 -4.08 -18.69
N GLN A 45 -3.15 -3.52 -19.87
CA GLN A 45 -2.58 -2.18 -19.99
C GLN A 45 -3.46 -1.08 -19.39
N GLN A 46 -4.79 -1.19 -19.53
CA GLN A 46 -5.74 -0.21 -19.00
C GLN A 46 -5.86 -0.23 -17.47
N LEU A 47 -5.24 -1.20 -16.79
CA LEU A 47 -5.33 -1.31 -15.33
C LEU A 47 -4.67 -0.10 -14.64
N LYS A 48 -3.69 0.53 -15.28
CA LYS A 48 -3.08 1.78 -14.77
C LYS A 48 -4.07 2.94 -14.73
N ASP A 49 -5.07 2.95 -15.59
CA ASP A 49 -6.03 4.05 -15.72
C ASP A 49 -6.96 4.16 -14.50
N ILE A 50 -7.01 3.13 -13.63
CA ILE A 50 -7.69 3.22 -12.34
C ILE A 50 -7.02 4.25 -11.41
N PHE A 51 -5.75 4.56 -11.67
CA PHE A 51 -4.97 5.56 -10.97
C PHE A 51 -4.80 6.80 -11.83
N LYS A 52 -4.98 7.96 -11.20
CA LYS A 52 -4.65 9.25 -11.82
C LYS A 52 -3.33 9.74 -11.26
N LEU A 53 -2.33 9.94 -12.11
CA LEU A 53 -1.08 10.57 -11.68
C LEU A 53 -1.31 12.05 -11.31
N SER A 54 -0.58 12.52 -10.30
CA SER A 54 -0.59 13.92 -9.90
C SER A 54 0.05 14.77 -10.99
N LYS A 55 -0.67 15.78 -11.47
CA LYS A 55 -0.13 16.80 -12.39
C LYS A 55 0.84 17.77 -11.70
N ASN A 56 0.86 17.74 -10.36
CA ASN A 56 1.62 18.68 -9.56
C ASN A 56 3.06 18.19 -9.43
N VAL A 57 3.91 18.60 -10.37
CA VAL A 57 5.35 18.27 -10.47
C VAL A 57 6.21 19.13 -9.52
N ASN A 58 5.58 19.82 -8.55
CA ASN A 58 6.33 20.53 -7.52
C ASN A 58 7.41 19.60 -6.95
N LEU A 59 8.65 20.10 -6.95
CA LEU A 59 9.95 19.41 -6.90
C LEU A 59 10.20 18.50 -5.66
N ARG A 60 9.16 18.20 -4.86
CA ARG A 60 9.24 17.42 -3.62
C ARG A 60 8.37 16.16 -3.70
N GLY A 61 9.02 15.01 -3.57
CA GLY A 61 8.42 13.68 -3.58
C GLY A 61 8.97 12.83 -4.71
N HIS A 62 8.24 11.76 -5.06
CA HIS A 62 8.65 10.79 -6.07
C HIS A 62 7.92 10.99 -7.41
N SER A 63 8.45 10.36 -8.47
CA SER A 63 7.99 10.46 -9.86
C SER A 63 6.55 9.94 -10.07
N LEU A 64 6.15 8.88 -9.37
CA LEU A 64 4.84 8.22 -9.52
C LEU A 64 3.76 8.68 -8.53
N LYS A 65 3.72 9.96 -8.15
CA LYS A 65 2.70 10.45 -7.19
C LYS A 65 1.29 10.33 -7.76
N LEU A 66 0.35 9.92 -6.92
CA LEU A 66 -1.06 9.75 -7.24
C LEU A 66 -1.87 11.00 -6.85
N TYR A 67 -2.81 11.39 -7.71
CA TYR A 67 -3.82 12.37 -7.41
C TYR A 67 -4.87 11.77 -6.48
N LYS A 68 -5.16 12.45 -5.36
CA LYS A 68 -6.24 12.07 -4.45
C LYS A 68 -7.55 12.70 -4.93
N PRO A 69 -8.52 11.93 -5.45
CA PRO A 69 -9.82 12.48 -5.79
C PRO A 69 -10.58 12.90 -4.54
N LEU A 70 -11.29 14.02 -4.62
CA LEU A 70 -12.27 14.44 -3.62
C LEU A 70 -13.46 13.47 -3.70
N CYS A 71 -13.47 12.45 -2.85
CA CYS A 71 -14.57 11.50 -2.79
C CYS A 71 -15.68 12.08 -1.90
N ALA A 72 -16.74 12.63 -2.50
CA ALA A 72 -17.90 13.16 -1.77
C ALA A 72 -18.82 12.08 -1.19
N SER A 73 -18.68 10.81 -1.62
CA SER A 73 -19.54 9.70 -1.20
C SER A 73 -18.70 8.59 -0.56
N ASN A 74 -19.14 8.12 0.62
CA ASN A 74 -18.46 7.13 1.45
C ASN A 74 -18.04 5.80 0.78
N PRO A 75 -18.79 5.18 -0.16
CA PRO A 75 -18.43 3.84 -0.65
C PRO A 75 -17.14 3.83 -1.47
N LYS A 76 -16.82 4.92 -2.18
CA LYS A 76 -15.60 4.97 -3.01
C LYS A 76 -14.34 5.19 -2.19
N HIS A 77 -14.44 5.78 -0.99
CA HIS A 77 -13.27 6.05 -0.14
C HIS A 77 -12.44 4.80 0.14
N ASN A 78 -13.12 3.66 0.34
CA ASN A 78 -12.47 2.40 0.68
C ASN A 78 -11.98 1.61 -0.54
N PHE A 79 -12.12 2.12 -1.76
CA PHE A 79 -11.58 1.46 -2.95
C PHE A 79 -10.06 1.65 -3.01
N LEU A 80 -9.35 0.64 -3.53
CA LEU A 80 -7.89 0.66 -3.64
C LEU A 80 -7.33 1.99 -4.18
N PRO A 81 -7.78 2.52 -5.34
CA PRO A 81 -7.22 3.75 -5.91
C PRO A 81 -7.43 5.01 -5.06
N ASN A 82 -8.30 4.97 -4.04
CA ASN A 82 -8.56 6.09 -3.15
C ASN A 82 -7.84 5.93 -1.81
N ARG A 83 -7.94 4.76 -1.17
CA ARG A 83 -7.36 4.52 0.17
C ARG A 83 -5.83 4.47 0.18
N VAL A 84 -5.21 4.10 -0.94
CA VAL A 84 -3.74 3.92 -1.01
C VAL A 84 -2.98 5.23 -1.21
N VAL A 85 -3.65 6.27 -1.73
CA VAL A 85 -2.99 7.50 -2.23
C VAL A 85 -2.11 8.17 -1.17
N ASP A 86 -2.60 8.33 0.05
CA ASP A 86 -1.83 9.00 1.12
C ASP A 86 -0.59 8.20 1.52
N SER A 87 -0.71 6.87 1.57
CA SER A 87 0.41 6.00 1.97
C SER A 87 1.44 5.91 0.85
N TRP A 88 0.98 5.79 -0.40
CA TRP A 88 1.83 5.75 -1.58
C TRP A 88 2.63 7.04 -1.73
N ASN A 89 1.97 8.20 -1.66
CA ASN A 89 2.61 9.51 -1.85
C ASN A 89 3.63 9.88 -0.75
N LYS A 90 3.63 9.18 0.38
CA LYS A 90 4.61 9.34 1.47
C LYS A 90 5.88 8.52 1.25
N LEU A 91 5.86 7.55 0.34
CA LEU A 91 7.03 6.72 0.07
C LEU A 91 8.14 7.55 -0.59
N PRO A 92 9.42 7.31 -0.25
CA PRO A 92 10.53 7.94 -0.94
C PRO A 92 10.76 7.35 -2.33
N GLU A 93 11.38 8.12 -3.23
CA GLU A 93 11.73 7.69 -4.60
C GLU A 93 12.54 6.39 -4.60
N THR A 94 13.41 6.18 -3.60
CA THR A 94 14.23 4.97 -3.48
C THR A 94 13.42 3.70 -3.31
N ILE A 95 12.21 3.76 -2.75
CA ILE A 95 11.32 2.60 -2.64
C ILE A 95 10.54 2.44 -3.95
N ILE A 96 10.03 3.54 -4.49
CA ILE A 96 9.21 3.55 -5.70
C ILE A 96 9.99 3.05 -6.93
N SER A 97 11.23 3.52 -7.10
CA SER A 97 12.15 3.11 -8.18
C SER A 97 12.79 1.73 -7.98
N ALA A 98 12.18 0.85 -7.18
CA ALA A 98 12.67 -0.51 -7.04
C ALA A 98 12.65 -1.25 -8.39
N PRO A 99 13.70 -2.02 -8.72
CA PRO A 99 13.80 -2.70 -10.02
C PRO A 99 12.91 -3.95 -10.14
N SER A 100 12.32 -4.42 -9.04
CA SER A 100 11.45 -5.59 -9.03
C SER A 100 10.45 -5.53 -7.87
N VAL A 101 9.36 -6.29 -7.98
CA VAL A 101 8.38 -6.47 -6.91
C VAL A 101 9.04 -6.96 -5.61
N ASN A 102 10.03 -7.84 -5.70
CA ASN A 102 10.72 -8.36 -4.51
C ASN A 102 11.60 -7.30 -3.86
N SER A 103 12.33 -6.51 -4.67
CA SER A 103 13.09 -5.36 -4.18
C SER A 103 12.17 -4.32 -3.53
N PHE A 104 11.01 -4.06 -4.12
CA PHE A 104 10.00 -3.16 -3.57
C PHE A 104 9.51 -3.64 -2.20
N LYS A 105 9.07 -4.91 -2.10
CA LYS A 105 8.63 -5.54 -0.85
C LYS A 105 9.68 -5.40 0.24
N HIS A 106 10.93 -5.72 -0.06
CA HIS A 106 12.03 -5.66 0.89
C HIS A 106 12.29 -4.22 1.39
N ARG A 107 12.37 -3.25 0.48
CA ARG A 107 12.58 -1.83 0.84
C ARG A 107 11.39 -1.28 1.64
N LEU A 108 10.17 -1.67 1.31
CA LEU A 108 8.95 -1.32 2.05
C LEU A 108 8.94 -1.91 3.46
N ASP A 109 9.37 -3.16 3.63
CA ASP A 109 9.43 -3.82 4.94
C ASP A 109 10.48 -3.16 5.85
N ILE A 110 11.62 -2.71 5.30
CA ILE A 110 12.60 -1.92 6.05
C ILE A 110 12.02 -0.56 6.46
N TYR A 111 11.30 0.11 5.56
CA TYR A 111 10.69 1.40 5.83
C TYR A 111 9.64 1.35 6.94
N ASN A 112 8.80 0.32 6.95
CA ASN A 112 7.73 0.16 7.94
C ASN A 112 8.21 -0.32 9.33
N ARG A 113 9.49 -0.71 9.46
CA ARG A 113 10.11 -1.08 10.75
C ARG A 113 10.69 0.10 11.52
N LYS A 114 10.86 1.25 10.86
CA LYS A 114 11.29 2.51 11.48
C LYS A 114 10.11 3.24 12.08
#